data_AF-A0A6L7MLZ0-F1
#
_entry.id   AF-A0A6L7MLZ0-F1
#
_cell.length_a   1.000
_cell.length_b   1.000
_cell.length_c   1.000
_cell.angle_alpha   90.00
_cell.angle_beta   90.00
_cell.angle_gamma   90.00
#
_symmetry.space_group_name_H-M   'P 1'
#
loop_
_entity.id
_entity.type
_entity.pdbx_description
1 polymer ?
#
loop_
_entity_poly.entity_id
_entity_poly.type
_entity_poly.pdbx_seq_one_letter_code
_entity_poly.pdbx_strand_id
1 'polypeptide(L)'
;MNPTRRQDRLLWEHVGYARFAANRAIEDFPDGLASGEWRNDRTLRPRWNARKAQIAPWATHLSQNAAKDAIRNVGRAISHWGDCRAALRAGKPAR
;
A
#
# COMPACT_ATOMS: atom_id res chain seq x y z
N MET A 1 28.98 -6.08 11.45
CA MET A 1 28.26 -5.78 12.70
C MET A 1 26.88 -6.40 12.58
N ASN A 2 26.45 -7.19 13.58
CA ASN A 2 25.12 -7.79 13.60
C ASN A 2 24.12 -6.86 14.30
N PRO A 3 22.85 -6.81 13.88
CA PRO A 3 21.82 -6.06 14.58
C PRO A 3 21.64 -6.56 16.01
N THR A 4 21.31 -5.64 16.91
CA THR A 4 20.85 -5.99 18.26
C THR A 4 19.44 -6.57 18.18
N ARG A 5 19.04 -7.36 19.19
CA ARG A 5 17.66 -7.87 19.31
C ARG A 5 16.60 -6.76 19.22
N ARG A 6 16.91 -5.57 19.72
CA ARG A 6 16.03 -4.39 19.63
C ARG A 6 15.87 -3.92 18.19
N GLN A 7 16.97 -3.85 17.43
CA GLN A 7 16.92 -3.46 16.01
C GLN A 7 16.16 -4.48 15.18
N ASP A 8 16.37 -5.78 15.42
CA ASP A 8 15.63 -6.85 14.73
C ASP A 8 14.13 -6.76 15.00
N ARG A 9 13.75 -6.62 16.27
CA ARG A 9 12.34 -6.43 16.65
C ARG A 9 11.74 -5.20 15.97
N LEU A 10 12.44 -4.08 15.99
CA LEU A 10 11.95 -2.83 15.39
C LEU A 10 11.78 -2.98 13.87
N LEU A 11 12.68 -3.69 13.19
CA LEU A 11 12.54 -4.01 11.78
C LEU A 11 11.26 -4.81 11.51
N TRP A 12 11.01 -5.87 12.28
CA TRP A 12 9.81 -6.69 12.14
C TRP A 12 8.52 -5.91 12.40
N GLU A 13 8.50 -5.01 13.38
CA GLU A 13 7.37 -4.13 13.63
C GLU A 13 7.10 -3.20 12.43
N HIS A 14 8.13 -2.62 11.82
CA HIS A 14 7.99 -1.80 10.61
C HIS A 14 7.51 -2.62 9.40
N VAL A 15 8.02 -3.84 9.21
CA VAL A 15 7.57 -4.76 8.15
C VAL A 15 6.09 -5.11 8.35
N GLY A 16 5.69 -5.41 9.59
CA GLY A 16 4.29 -5.67 9.94
C GLY A 16 3.40 -4.47 9.63
N TYR A 17 3.85 -3.26 9.97
CA TYR A 17 3.12 -2.03 9.68
C TYR A 17 3.00 -1.74 8.19
N ALA A 18 4.08 -1.90 7.43
CA ALA A 18 4.07 -1.78 5.97
C ALA A 18 3.08 -2.76 5.33
N ARG A 19 3.11 -4.04 5.76
CA ARG A 19 2.19 -5.07 5.27
C ARG A 19 0.74 -4.74 5.59
N PHE A 20 0.46 -4.31 6.82
CA PHE A 20 -0.90 -3.92 7.22
C PHE A 20 -1.42 -2.77 6.34
N ALA A 21 -0.62 -1.72 6.14
CA ALA A 21 -1.00 -0.59 5.29
C ALA A 21 -1.21 -1.00 3.82
N ALA A 22 -0.34 -1.87 3.27
CA ALA A 22 -0.50 -2.40 1.92
C ALA A 22 -1.81 -3.18 1.76
N ASN A 23 -2.13 -4.08 2.70
CA ASN A 23 -3.37 -4.85 2.65
C ASN A 23 -4.60 -3.94 2.66
N ARG A 24 -4.61 -2.91 3.51
CA ARG A 24 -5.72 -1.93 3.54
C ARG A 24 -5.85 -1.17 2.23
N ALA A 25 -4.74 -0.83 1.57
CA ALA A 25 -4.77 -0.17 0.27
C ALA A 25 -5.26 -1.11 -0.85
N ILE A 26 -4.91 -2.41 -0.79
CA ILE A 26 -5.40 -3.44 -1.71
C ILE A 26 -6.91 -3.64 -1.54
N GLU A 27 -7.42 -3.66 -0.31
CA GLU A 27 -8.86 -3.77 -0.01
C GLU A 27 -9.63 -2.52 -0.46
N ASP A 28 -9.07 -1.33 -0.28
CA ASP A 28 -9.72 -0.06 -0.65
C ASP A 28 -9.81 0.16 -2.17
N PHE A 29 -8.99 -0.54 -2.96
CA PHE A 29 -8.97 -0.39 -4.42
C PHE A 29 -10.22 -0.95 -5.11
N PRO A 30 -10.63 -2.23 -4.91
CA PRO A 30 -11.89 -2.77 -5.43
C PRO A 30 -13.12 -1.95 -5.04
N ASP A 31 -13.19 -1.44 -3.81
CA ASP A 31 -14.27 -0.55 -3.36
C ASP A 31 -14.35 0.71 -4.22
N GLY A 32 -13.19 1.27 -4.58
CA GLY A 32 -13.10 2.43 -5.48
C GLY A 32 -13.60 2.08 -6.87
N LEU A 33 -13.10 0.97 -7.41
CA LEU A 33 -13.47 0.50 -8.74
C LEU A 33 -14.98 0.24 -8.85
N ALA A 34 -15.59 -0.36 -7.83
CA ALA A 34 -17.04 -0.58 -7.75
C ALA A 34 -17.83 0.73 -7.74
N SER A 35 -17.28 1.81 -7.16
CA SER A 35 -17.86 3.16 -7.18
C SER A 35 -17.48 3.99 -8.42
N GLY A 36 -16.79 3.42 -9.43
CA GLY A 36 -16.34 4.15 -10.62
C GLY A 36 -15.11 5.02 -10.39
N GLU A 37 -14.40 4.87 -9.27
CA GLU A 37 -13.22 5.63 -8.91
C GLU A 37 -11.95 4.77 -9.09
N TRP A 38 -11.08 5.16 -10.02
CA TRP A 38 -9.76 4.55 -10.13
C TRP A 38 -8.82 5.08 -9.03
N ARG A 39 -8.75 4.36 -7.91
CA ARG A 39 -7.88 4.75 -6.79
C ARG A 39 -6.42 4.38 -7.05
N ASN A 40 -5.53 5.36 -7.00
CA ASN A 40 -4.08 5.19 -7.16
C ASN A 40 -3.36 5.62 -5.87
N ASP A 41 -2.01 5.64 -5.86
CA ASP A 41 -1.26 6.01 -4.65
C ASP A 41 -1.65 7.40 -4.08
N ARG A 42 -2.03 8.34 -4.96
CA ARG A 42 -2.38 9.72 -4.58
C ARG A 42 -3.73 9.78 -3.87
N THR A 43 -4.66 8.87 -4.14
CA THR A 43 -5.96 8.80 -3.46
C THR A 43 -5.96 7.82 -2.28
N LEU A 44 -5.28 6.68 -2.41
CA LEU A 44 -5.15 5.67 -1.35
C LEU A 44 -4.41 6.23 -0.12
N ARG A 45 -3.39 7.08 -0.31
CA ARG A 45 -2.59 7.63 0.80
C ARG A 45 -3.37 8.58 1.72
N PRO A 46 -4.12 9.58 1.22
CA PRO A 46 -5.02 10.38 2.06
C PRO A 46 -6.08 9.55 2.80
N ARG A 47 -6.66 8.54 2.14
CA ARG A 47 -7.68 7.65 2.74
C ARG A 47 -7.10 6.81 3.89
N TRP A 48 -5.89 6.29 3.70
CA TRP A 48 -5.12 5.68 4.78
C TRP A 48 -4.89 6.66 5.94
N ASN A 49 -4.38 7.87 5.65
CA ASN A 49 -4.09 8.87 6.69
C ASN A 49 -5.34 9.27 7.50
N ALA A 50 -6.51 9.30 6.87
CA ALA A 50 -7.78 9.60 7.55
C ALA A 50 -8.21 8.52 8.54
N ARG A 51 -7.78 7.26 8.35
CA ARG A 51 -8.23 6.11 9.15
C ARG A 51 -7.15 5.54 10.07
N LYS A 52 -5.85 5.75 9.76
CA LYS A 52 -4.72 5.06 10.41
C LYS A 52 -4.69 5.22 11.93
N ALA A 53 -5.11 6.38 12.45
CA ALA A 53 -5.16 6.61 13.88
C ALA A 53 -6.18 5.70 14.60
N GLN A 54 -7.31 5.37 13.94
CA GLN A 54 -8.31 4.46 14.49
C GLN A 54 -7.93 2.99 14.29
N ILE A 55 -7.42 2.62 13.11
CA ILE A 55 -7.22 1.20 12.76
C ILE A 55 -5.82 0.66 13.06
N ALA A 56 -4.84 1.55 13.27
CA ALA A 56 -3.47 1.20 13.61
C ALA A 56 -2.91 2.07 14.76
N PRO A 57 -3.61 2.21 15.90
CA PRO A 57 -3.11 2.99 17.05
C PRO A 57 -1.79 2.44 17.61
N TRP A 58 -1.56 1.13 17.42
CA TRP A 58 -0.35 0.41 17.81
C TRP A 58 0.90 0.79 16.99
N ALA A 59 0.75 1.51 15.87
CA ALA A 59 1.86 1.84 14.97
C ALA A 59 2.43 3.25 15.18
N THR A 60 2.01 3.95 16.24
CA THR A 60 2.37 5.36 16.49
C THR A 60 3.87 5.58 16.72
N HIS A 61 4.59 4.58 17.22
CA HIS A 61 6.05 4.63 17.40
C HIS A 61 6.84 4.23 16.14
N LEU A 62 6.16 3.80 15.08
CA LEU A 62 6.78 3.36 13.83
C LEU A 62 6.86 4.50 12.82
N SER A 63 7.86 4.45 11.96
CA SER A 63 8.03 5.44 10.91
C SER A 63 6.85 5.43 9.94
N GLN A 64 6.28 6.61 9.69
CA GLN A 64 5.19 6.77 8.71
C GLN A 64 5.62 6.38 7.29
N ASN A 65 6.94 6.41 7.00
CA ASN A 65 7.47 6.03 5.70
C ASN A 65 7.24 4.55 5.39
N ALA A 66 7.19 3.66 6.39
CA ALA A 66 6.90 2.24 6.17
C ALA A 66 5.53 2.03 5.52
N ALA A 67 4.48 2.68 6.05
CA ALA A 67 3.15 2.64 5.45
C ALA A 67 3.08 3.41 4.12
N LYS A 68 3.69 4.60 4.05
CA LYS A 68 3.69 5.44 2.84
C LYS A 68 4.28 4.70 1.64
N ASP A 69 5.43 4.05 1.83
CA ASP A 69 6.14 3.37 0.76
C ASP A 69 5.41 2.10 0.33
N ALA A 70 4.82 1.37 1.28
CA ALA A 70 3.96 0.22 1.00
C ALA A 70 2.75 0.60 0.14
N ILE A 71 2.02 1.66 0.50
CA ILE A 71 0.88 2.16 -0.27
C ILE A 71 1.30 2.65 -1.66
N ARG A 72 2.46 3.31 -1.77
CA ARG A 72 3.02 3.72 -3.06
C ARG A 72 3.29 2.52 -3.96
N ASN A 73 3.83 1.42 -3.42
CA ASN A 73 4.07 0.20 -4.18
C ASN A 73 2.75 -0.45 -4.65
N VAL A 74 1.71 -0.47 -3.79
CA VAL A 74 0.36 -0.90 -4.20
C VAL A 74 -0.18 -0.05 -5.35
N GLY A 75 -0.06 1.29 -5.24
CA GLY A 75 -0.50 2.19 -6.32
C GLY A 75 0.23 1.96 -7.64
N ARG A 76 1.54 1.70 -7.61
CA ARG A 76 2.32 1.32 -8.81
C ARG A 76 1.84 -0.01 -9.41
N ALA A 77 1.60 -1.01 -8.58
CA ALA A 77 1.10 -2.31 -9.03
C ALA A 77 -0.29 -2.18 -9.69
N ILE A 78 -1.17 -1.34 -9.12
CA ILE A 78 -2.48 -1.03 -9.71
C ILE A 78 -2.33 -0.36 -11.08
N SER A 79 -1.44 0.62 -11.22
CA SER A 79 -1.18 1.26 -12.51
C SER A 79 -0.70 0.26 -13.55
N HIS A 80 0.29 -0.57 -13.21
CA HIS A 80 0.79 -1.62 -14.12
C HIS A 80 -0.30 -2.60 -14.52
N TRP A 81 -1.17 -2.99 -13.57
CA TRP A 81 -2.32 -3.83 -13.87
C TRP A 81 -3.29 -3.17 -14.86
N GLY A 82 -3.56 -1.87 -14.67
CA GLY A 82 -4.37 -1.06 -15.60
C GLY A 82 -3.76 -1.00 -17.00
N ASP A 83 -2.46 -0.76 -17.10
CA ASP A 83 -1.72 -0.71 -18.37
C ASP A 83 -1.76 -2.08 -19.08
N CYS A 84 -1.53 -3.17 -18.35
CA CYS A 84 -1.65 -4.53 -18.87
C CYS A 84 -3.06 -4.80 -19.42
N ARG A 85 -4.10 -4.40 -18.69
CA ARG A 85 -5.50 -4.55 -19.11
C ARG A 85 -5.79 -3.76 -20.39
N ALA A 86 -5.26 -2.55 -20.51
CA ALA A 86 -5.40 -1.74 -21.71
C ALA A 86 -4.67 -2.36 -22.92
N ALA A 87 -3.44 -2.84 -22.72
CA ALA A 87 -2.65 -3.50 -23.76
C ALA A 87 -3.34 -4.77 -24.30
N LEU A 88 -3.85 -5.63 -23.40
CA LEU A 88 -4.59 -6.84 -23.78
C LEU A 88 -5.85 -6.51 -24.60
N ARG A 89 -6.60 -5.46 -24.22
CA ARG A 89 -7.78 -5.00 -25.00
C ARG A 89 -7.39 -4.49 -26.39
N ALA A 90 -6.17 -3.96 -26.55
CA ALA A 90 -5.64 -3.50 -27.82
C ALA A 90 -4.97 -4.61 -28.64
N GLY A 91 -5.05 -5.89 -28.21
CA GLY A 91 -4.43 -7.03 -28.89
C GLY A 91 -2.90 -7.07 -28.79
N LYS A 92 -2.30 -6.31 -27.86
CA LYS A 92 -0.85 -6.29 -27.64
C LYS A 92 -0.45 -7.29 -26.55
N PRO A 93 0.75 -7.89 -26.61
CA PRO A 93 1.24 -8.72 -25.51
C PRO A 93 1.38 -7.88 -24.24
N ALA A 94 0.88 -8.39 -23.12
CA ALA A 94 1.15 -7.82 -21.80
C ALA A 94 2.66 -7.92 -21.52
N ARG A 95 3.27 -6.83 -21.02
CA ARG A 95 4.68 -6.79 -20.60
C ARG A 95 4.75 -6.46 -19.13
#